data_AF-R4LN67-F1
#
_entry.id   AF-R4LN67-F1
#
_cell.length_a   1.000
_cell.length_b   1.000
_cell.length_c   1.000
_cell.angle_alpha   90.00
_cell.angle_beta   90.00
_cell.angle_gamma   90.00
#
_symmetry.space_group_name_H-M   'P 1'
#
loop_
_entity.id
_entity.type
_entity.pdbx_description
1 polymer ?
#
loop_
_entity_poly.entity_id
_entity_poly.type
_entity_poly.pdbx_seq_one_letter_code
_entity_poly.pdbx_strand_id
1 'polypeptide(L)'
;MSSCVINLHGHAITPLTVVNDSGPISVLRGMKSLRVLGALTAGGLVALTPAAALAHGAPTTPISRTAACAGGGEEPDAAACRAARKAHGGTLGSFDNLRIANVRNDKETVPDGKLCSGGLPAYEGLDLPRSDWPATKVTAGSTLSVRYAGTIPHKGSFRLYLTKPGYAPSEPLGWDDLTSKPVATFQDPAYSGGSYRMSVQIPEDRSGRHVLYIVWETSSTPDTYYSCSDLVVKAPAAVATKPSPTVTRKPARSPSPAPSSAAPKPATIKRTSPAPARTTSQPAPQLDPVAAESTDDRAQLGHWIIAGALVAIAGAGGAALLGRLRRR
;
A
#
# COMPACT_ATOMS: atom_id res chain seq x y z
N MET A 1 -33.03 19.03 50.05
CA MET A 1 -33.27 17.98 51.06
C MET A 1 -32.01 17.12 51.10
N SER A 2 -31.12 17.37 52.07
CA SER A 2 -30.74 16.41 53.15
C SER A 2 -30.02 15.15 52.62
N SER A 3 -28.83 14.75 53.05
CA SER A 3 -28.03 15.11 54.23
C SER A 3 -26.56 14.73 54.03
N CYS A 4 -25.73 15.44 54.79
CA CYS A 4 -24.32 15.22 55.10
C CYS A 4 -24.13 14.02 56.04
N VAL A 5 -23.04 13.25 55.92
CA VAL A 5 -22.36 12.62 57.07
C VAL A 5 -20.84 12.61 56.84
N ILE A 6 -20.14 13.23 57.79
CA ILE A 6 -18.70 13.32 58.00
C ILE A 6 -18.27 12.08 58.82
N ASN A 7 -17.04 11.59 58.63
CA ASN A 7 -16.34 10.97 59.77
C ASN A 7 -14.88 11.42 59.84
N LEU A 8 -14.51 11.83 61.05
CA LEU A 8 -13.25 12.41 61.51
C LEU A 8 -12.48 11.36 62.35
N HIS A 9 -11.35 11.80 62.94
CA HIS A 9 -10.44 11.15 63.92
C HIS A 9 -9.13 10.64 63.29
N GLY A 10 -7.92 11.12 63.60
CA GLY A 10 -7.44 12.09 64.61
C GLY A 10 -6.35 11.47 65.50
N HIS A 11 -5.31 12.28 65.81
CA HIS A 11 -4.28 12.16 66.88
C HIS A 11 -3.00 11.37 66.53
N ALA A 12 -1.76 11.75 66.89
CA ALA A 12 -1.13 12.89 67.59
C ALA A 12 0.42 12.80 67.34
N ILE A 13 1.18 13.83 66.96
CA ILE A 13 1.99 14.82 67.76
C ILE A 13 2.43 14.30 69.15
N THR A 14 3.72 14.19 69.56
CA THR A 14 4.73 15.20 70.00
C THR A 14 5.91 14.41 70.69
N PRO A 15 7.01 14.98 71.26
CA PRO A 15 8.14 15.73 70.67
C PRO A 15 9.56 15.35 71.22
N LEU A 16 10.58 16.09 70.75
CA LEU A 16 11.83 16.56 71.40
C LEU A 16 12.81 15.57 72.11
N THR A 17 14.10 15.67 71.78
CA THR A 17 15.07 16.50 72.55
C THR A 17 16.44 16.61 71.87
N VAL A 18 17.05 17.77 72.12
CA VAL A 18 18.35 18.31 71.71
C VAL A 18 19.43 17.85 72.68
N VAL A 19 20.67 17.58 72.24
CA VAL A 19 21.89 18.00 72.94
C VAL A 19 23.00 18.35 71.95
N ASN A 20 23.61 19.49 72.23
CA ASN A 20 24.73 20.19 71.59
C ASN A 20 26.05 19.76 72.26
N ASP A 21 27.17 19.64 71.53
CA ASP A 21 28.48 19.88 72.17
C ASP A 21 29.57 20.35 71.20
N SER A 22 30.46 21.17 71.74
CA SER A 22 31.37 22.09 71.07
C SER A 22 32.82 21.60 71.15
N GLY A 23 33.65 21.96 70.16
CA GLY A 23 35.06 22.32 70.42
C GLY A 23 36.16 21.51 69.71
N PRO A 24 37.39 22.07 69.61
CA PRO A 24 38.15 22.10 68.35
C PRO A 24 39.56 21.51 68.46
N ILE A 25 40.09 20.84 67.43
CA ILE A 25 41.55 20.68 67.27
C ILE A 25 41.94 20.73 65.78
N SER A 26 42.68 21.78 65.43
CA SER A 26 43.47 21.90 64.21
C SER A 26 44.62 20.90 64.22
N VAL A 27 44.74 20.07 63.17
CA VAL A 27 46.04 19.50 62.76
C VAL A 27 46.17 19.65 61.25
N LEU A 28 47.01 20.60 60.85
CA LEU A 28 47.53 20.73 59.50
C LEU A 28 48.32 19.47 59.12
N ARG A 29 47.83 18.71 58.14
CA ARG A 29 48.66 17.83 57.32
C ARG A 29 48.34 18.06 55.86
N GLY A 30 49.34 18.57 55.14
CA GLY A 30 49.26 18.86 53.72
C GLY A 30 48.95 17.61 52.92
N MET A 31 47.71 17.50 52.45
CA MET A 31 47.35 16.65 51.33
C MET A 31 47.28 17.57 50.11
N LYS A 32 48.28 17.45 49.23
CA LYS A 32 48.22 17.99 47.87
C LYS A 32 46.95 17.44 47.24
N SER A 33 45.91 18.26 47.18
CA SER A 33 44.64 17.93 46.57
C SER A 33 44.87 17.75 45.09
N LEU A 34 44.99 16.50 44.64
CA LEU A 34 44.83 16.19 43.23
C LEU A 34 43.35 16.45 42.91
N ARG A 35 43.03 17.69 42.54
CA ARG A 35 41.75 18.04 41.93
C ARG A 35 41.71 17.34 40.58
N VAL A 36 41.34 16.06 40.58
CA VAL A 36 40.82 15.41 39.37
C VAL A 36 39.49 16.10 39.12
N LEU A 37 39.50 17.09 38.22
CA LEU A 37 38.30 17.64 37.62
C LEU A 37 37.68 16.47 36.86
N GLY A 38 36.79 15.72 37.51
CA GLY A 38 35.95 14.73 36.87
C GLY A 38 35.05 15.47 35.90
N ALA A 39 35.47 15.55 34.64
CA ALA A 39 34.61 15.96 33.56
C ALA A 39 33.48 14.93 33.46
N LEU A 40 32.35 15.22 34.12
CA LEU A 40 31.07 14.57 33.86
C LEU A 40 30.73 14.85 32.38
N THR A 41 31.21 13.98 31.50
CA THR A 41 30.67 13.88 30.15
C THR A 41 29.28 13.28 30.31
N ALA A 42 28.28 14.13 30.48
CA ALA A 42 26.88 13.76 30.26
C ALA A 42 26.72 13.47 28.76
N GLY A 43 27.25 12.34 28.31
CA GLY A 43 26.99 11.79 26.99
C GLY A 43 25.53 11.34 26.98
N GLY A 44 24.65 12.22 26.53
CA GLY A 44 23.26 11.88 26.27
C GLY A 44 23.24 10.71 25.29
N LEU A 45 22.82 9.54 25.79
CA LEU A 45 22.59 8.37 24.96
C LEU A 45 21.34 8.67 24.12
N VAL A 46 21.53 9.28 22.95
CA VAL A 46 20.47 9.41 21.96
C VAL A 46 20.13 8.00 21.52
N ALA A 47 19.05 7.46 22.05
CA ALA A 47 18.48 6.20 21.58
C ALA A 47 18.03 6.42 20.14
N LEU A 48 18.87 5.99 19.19
CA LEU A 48 18.52 5.88 17.78
C LEU A 48 17.45 4.79 17.69
N THR A 49 16.17 5.17 17.76
CA THR A 49 15.08 4.28 17.36
C THR A 49 15.26 4.02 15.86
N PRO A 50 15.45 2.78 15.41
CA PRO A 50 15.54 2.51 13.97
C PRO A 50 14.22 2.95 13.32
N ALA A 51 14.28 3.95 12.45
CA ALA A 51 13.17 4.28 11.58
C ALA A 51 12.83 3.01 10.79
N ALA A 52 11.56 2.57 10.83
CA ALA A 52 11.11 1.50 9.97
C ALA A 52 11.44 1.91 8.52
N ALA A 53 12.25 1.11 7.84
CA ALA A 53 12.54 1.37 6.43
C ALA A 53 11.23 1.20 5.66
N LEU A 54 10.71 2.28 5.10
CA LEU A 54 9.52 2.23 4.26
C LEU A 54 9.91 1.66 2.89
N ALA A 55 9.02 0.88 2.28
CA ALA A 55 9.11 0.55 0.85
C ALA A 55 8.26 1.53 0.05
N HIS A 56 8.55 1.76 -1.22
CA HIS A 56 7.69 2.57 -2.10
C HIS A 56 7.80 2.04 -3.53
N GLY A 57 6.67 2.02 -4.22
CA GLY A 57 6.62 1.68 -5.62
C GLY A 57 5.23 1.50 -6.19
N ALA A 58 5.13 1.58 -7.51
CA ALA A 58 3.91 1.34 -8.26
C ALA A 58 4.21 0.86 -9.69
N PRO A 59 3.28 0.18 -10.37
CA PRO A 59 3.40 -0.16 -11.78
C PRO A 59 3.43 1.10 -12.66
N THR A 60 4.47 1.22 -13.49
CA THR A 60 4.59 2.24 -14.56
C THR A 60 4.43 1.63 -15.94
N THR A 61 4.48 0.30 -16.06
CA THR A 61 4.11 -0.43 -17.28
C THR A 61 3.45 -1.76 -16.90
N PRO A 62 2.20 -2.03 -17.29
CA PRO A 62 1.19 -1.02 -17.64
C PRO A 62 1.05 0.00 -16.50
N ILE A 63 0.89 1.29 -16.84
CA ILE A 63 0.75 2.35 -15.83
C ILE A 63 -0.45 2.05 -14.92
N SER A 64 -0.25 2.18 -13.62
CA SER A 64 -1.31 2.01 -12.62
C SER A 64 -2.11 3.29 -12.41
N ARG A 65 -3.32 3.18 -11.86
CA ARG A 65 -4.16 4.35 -11.51
C ARG A 65 -3.47 5.30 -10.54
N THR A 66 -2.71 4.78 -9.57
CA THR A 66 -1.91 5.59 -8.65
C THR A 66 -0.79 6.33 -9.40
N ALA A 67 -0.01 5.60 -10.22
CA ALA A 67 1.06 6.17 -11.05
C ALA A 67 0.56 7.17 -12.10
N ALA A 68 -0.68 7.04 -12.56
CA ALA A 68 -1.30 7.99 -13.48
C ALA A 68 -1.84 9.24 -12.76
N CYS A 69 -2.57 9.07 -11.66
CA CYS A 69 -3.49 10.11 -11.18
C CYS A 69 -3.11 10.77 -9.85
N ALA A 70 -2.32 10.09 -9.02
CA ALA A 70 -2.05 10.51 -7.66
C ALA A 70 -0.93 11.58 -7.60
N GLY A 71 -0.57 12.04 -6.40
CA GLY A 71 0.50 13.03 -6.24
C GLY A 71 1.81 12.52 -6.84
N GLY A 72 2.37 13.28 -7.80
CA GLY A 72 3.57 12.87 -8.56
C GLY A 72 3.31 11.92 -9.73
N GLY A 73 2.04 11.66 -10.09
CA GLY A 73 1.67 10.82 -11.22
C GLY A 73 1.87 11.47 -12.60
N GLU A 74 1.89 10.64 -13.64
CA GLU A 74 2.29 11.02 -15.01
C GLU A 74 1.13 11.53 -15.89
N GLU A 75 -0.12 11.21 -15.53
CA GLU A 75 -1.31 11.58 -16.33
C GLU A 75 -2.38 12.34 -15.51
N PRO A 76 -2.02 13.43 -14.79
CA PRO A 76 -2.96 14.13 -13.92
C PRO A 76 -4.16 14.71 -14.68
N ASP A 77 -4.03 14.96 -15.98
CA ASP A 77 -5.06 15.55 -16.84
C ASP A 77 -5.95 14.52 -17.55
N ALA A 78 -5.79 13.22 -17.31
CA ALA A 78 -6.77 12.27 -17.81
C ALA A 78 -8.15 12.54 -17.16
N ALA A 79 -9.23 12.33 -17.93
CA ALA A 79 -10.59 12.61 -17.47
C ALA A 79 -10.94 11.82 -16.19
N ALA A 80 -10.52 10.55 -16.13
CA ALA A 80 -10.65 9.72 -14.94
C ALA A 80 -9.83 10.25 -13.74
N CYS A 81 -8.59 10.72 -13.96
CA CYS A 81 -7.78 11.30 -12.89
C CYS A 81 -8.38 12.58 -12.30
N ARG A 82 -8.94 13.47 -13.14
CA ARG A 82 -9.70 14.64 -12.67
C ARG A 82 -10.94 14.23 -11.87
N ALA A 83 -11.67 13.21 -12.34
CA ALA A 83 -12.84 12.70 -11.63
C ALA A 83 -12.45 12.11 -10.26
N ALA A 84 -11.35 11.36 -10.20
CA ALA A 84 -10.81 10.77 -8.97
C ALA A 84 -10.47 11.84 -7.93
N ARG A 85 -9.70 12.87 -8.32
CA ARG A 85 -9.38 14.00 -7.44
C ARG A 85 -10.62 14.76 -7.00
N LYS A 86 -11.58 14.97 -7.89
CA LYS A 86 -12.85 15.64 -7.56
C LYS A 86 -13.67 14.83 -6.56
N ALA A 87 -13.73 13.50 -6.72
CA ALA A 87 -14.46 12.62 -5.81
C ALA A 87 -13.81 12.59 -4.42
N HIS A 88 -12.48 12.65 -4.35
CA HIS A 88 -11.74 12.74 -3.09
C HIS A 88 -11.81 14.14 -2.43
N GLY A 89 -12.00 15.19 -3.23
CA GLY A 89 -12.00 16.58 -2.75
C GLY A 89 -10.61 17.22 -2.72
N GLY A 90 -9.62 16.66 -3.43
CA GLY A 90 -8.26 17.19 -3.43
C GLY A 90 -7.26 16.31 -4.17
N THR A 91 -5.98 16.53 -3.87
CA THR A 91 -4.89 15.67 -4.34
C THR A 91 -4.97 14.32 -3.63
N LEU A 92 -4.90 13.22 -4.41
CA LEU A 92 -4.79 11.88 -3.85
C LEU A 92 -3.40 11.69 -3.20
N GLY A 93 -3.20 10.60 -2.47
CA GLY A 93 -1.88 10.26 -1.91
C GLY A 93 -0.76 10.15 -2.96
N SER A 94 0.46 9.82 -2.54
CA SER A 94 1.60 9.71 -3.46
C SER A 94 1.45 8.53 -4.43
N PHE A 95 1.94 8.71 -5.66
CA PHE A 95 1.80 7.74 -6.76
C PHE A 95 2.37 6.34 -6.46
N ASP A 96 3.34 6.26 -5.56
CA ASP A 96 4.13 5.08 -5.21
C ASP A 96 3.92 4.59 -3.76
N ASN A 97 2.92 5.12 -3.04
CA ASN A 97 2.73 4.83 -1.61
C ASN A 97 1.32 4.36 -1.23
N LEU A 98 0.62 3.64 -2.11
CA LEU A 98 -0.61 2.94 -1.73
C LEU A 98 -0.24 1.69 -0.93
N ARG A 99 -0.01 1.90 0.37
CA ARG A 99 0.60 0.98 1.33
C ARG A 99 -0.35 0.64 2.47
N ILE A 100 -0.43 -0.64 2.81
CA ILE A 100 -1.04 -1.12 4.05
C ILE A 100 -0.01 -1.96 4.82
N ALA A 101 0.12 -1.72 6.12
CA ALA A 101 1.04 -2.47 6.99
C ALA A 101 0.37 -3.72 7.58
N ASN A 102 1.17 -4.73 7.88
CA ASN A 102 0.79 -5.93 8.65
C ASN A 102 -0.38 -6.72 8.04
N VAL A 103 -0.50 -6.74 6.71
CA VAL A 103 -1.52 -7.51 6.00
C VAL A 103 -1.27 -9.00 6.22
N ARG A 104 -2.30 -9.72 6.71
CA ARG A 104 -2.29 -11.19 6.82
C ARG A 104 -3.17 -11.86 5.78
N ASN A 105 -4.26 -11.20 5.39
CA ASN A 105 -5.20 -11.67 4.39
C ASN A 105 -5.70 -10.46 3.58
N ASP A 106 -5.38 -10.42 2.29
CA ASP A 106 -5.74 -9.27 1.45
C ASP A 106 -7.25 -9.03 1.36
N LYS A 107 -8.05 -10.12 1.30
CA LYS A 107 -9.50 -10.02 1.13
C LYS A 107 -10.21 -9.52 2.39
N GLU A 108 -9.66 -9.84 3.55
CA GLU A 108 -10.18 -9.35 4.83
C GLU A 108 -9.76 -7.88 5.05
N THR A 109 -8.56 -7.52 4.63
CA THR A 109 -8.02 -6.16 4.78
C THR A 109 -8.63 -5.15 3.80
N VAL A 110 -8.79 -5.54 2.52
CA VAL A 110 -9.24 -4.65 1.45
C VAL A 110 -10.65 -5.06 1.01
N PRO A 111 -11.69 -4.28 1.34
CA PRO A 111 -13.07 -4.63 0.98
C PRO A 111 -13.35 -4.58 -0.53
N ASP A 112 -14.40 -5.28 -0.98
CA ASP A 112 -14.91 -5.14 -2.34
C ASP A 112 -15.27 -3.68 -2.67
N GLY A 113 -15.02 -3.28 -3.92
CA GLY A 113 -15.16 -1.91 -4.36
C GLY A 113 -14.07 -0.96 -3.87
N LYS A 114 -13.07 -1.45 -3.10
CA LYS A 114 -11.96 -0.67 -2.56
C LYS A 114 -10.58 -1.18 -2.97
N LEU A 115 -10.52 -2.09 -3.94
CA LEU A 115 -9.27 -2.71 -4.37
C LEU A 115 -8.26 -1.68 -4.89
N CYS A 116 -8.69 -0.67 -5.65
CA CYS A 116 -7.79 0.28 -6.28
C CYS A 116 -7.32 1.42 -5.37
N SER A 117 -7.97 1.61 -4.22
CA SER A 117 -7.51 2.47 -3.12
C SER A 117 -6.83 1.70 -1.98
N GLY A 118 -6.96 0.37 -1.94
CA GLY A 118 -6.62 -0.44 -0.77
C GLY A 118 -7.53 -0.15 0.44
N GLY A 119 -8.69 0.47 0.26
CA GLY A 119 -9.53 0.95 1.36
C GLY A 119 -9.00 2.21 2.06
N LEU A 120 -7.94 2.83 1.53
CA LEU A 120 -7.33 4.01 2.13
C LEU A 120 -8.08 5.29 1.69
N PRO A 121 -8.52 6.15 2.63
CA PRO A 121 -9.23 7.38 2.28
C PRO A 121 -8.47 8.30 1.32
N ALA A 122 -7.15 8.39 1.44
CA ALA A 122 -6.29 9.20 0.58
C ALA A 122 -6.28 8.78 -0.90
N TYR A 123 -6.81 7.58 -1.21
CA TYR A 123 -6.82 7.01 -2.55
C TYR A 123 -8.24 6.66 -3.03
N GLU A 124 -9.30 7.02 -2.29
CA GLU A 124 -10.67 6.58 -2.55
C GLU A 124 -11.19 6.93 -3.96
N GLY A 125 -10.70 8.02 -4.55
CA GLY A 125 -11.05 8.43 -5.90
C GLY A 125 -10.62 7.42 -6.99
N LEU A 126 -9.66 6.54 -6.69
CA LEU A 126 -9.17 5.50 -7.60
C LEU A 126 -10.15 4.33 -7.75
N ASP A 127 -11.14 4.22 -6.86
CA ASP A 127 -12.18 3.19 -6.90
C ASP A 127 -13.35 3.54 -7.83
N LEU A 128 -13.36 4.72 -8.45
CA LEU A 128 -14.46 5.13 -9.32
C LEU A 128 -14.67 4.13 -10.46
N PRO A 129 -15.90 3.61 -10.65
CA PRO A 129 -16.20 2.66 -11.72
C PRO A 129 -16.33 3.40 -13.05
N ARG A 130 -15.24 3.42 -13.82
CA ARG A 130 -15.13 4.14 -15.08
C ARG A 130 -14.42 3.32 -16.14
N SER A 131 -14.81 3.52 -17.39
CA SER A 131 -14.20 2.86 -18.56
C SER A 131 -13.17 3.72 -19.30
N ASP A 132 -12.85 4.90 -18.77
CA ASP A 132 -11.96 5.90 -19.37
C ASP A 132 -10.67 6.15 -18.55
N TRP A 133 -10.33 5.24 -17.64
CA TRP A 133 -8.99 5.21 -17.04
C TRP A 133 -7.91 5.06 -18.12
N PRO A 134 -6.74 5.72 -17.96
CA PRO A 134 -5.57 5.46 -18.78
C PRO A 134 -5.28 3.98 -18.83
N ALA A 135 -5.10 3.43 -20.03
CA ALA A 135 -5.01 1.98 -20.19
C ALA A 135 -4.05 1.56 -21.29
N THR A 136 -3.37 0.45 -21.03
CA THR A 136 -2.44 -0.16 -21.98
C THR A 136 -3.19 -1.11 -22.91
N LYS A 137 -2.99 -0.95 -24.22
CA LYS A 137 -3.53 -1.87 -25.23
C LYS A 137 -2.66 -3.13 -25.28
N VAL A 138 -3.28 -4.29 -25.17
CA VAL A 138 -2.61 -5.60 -25.24
C VAL A 138 -3.41 -6.56 -26.13
N THR A 139 -2.80 -7.68 -26.51
CA THR A 139 -3.49 -8.74 -27.28
C THR A 139 -3.68 -9.96 -26.39
N ALA A 140 -4.83 -10.61 -26.47
CA ALA A 140 -5.05 -11.90 -25.81
C ALA A 140 -4.02 -12.94 -26.28
N GLY A 141 -3.50 -13.76 -25.37
CA GLY A 141 -2.44 -14.73 -25.64
C GLY A 141 -1.02 -14.13 -25.78
N SER A 142 -0.86 -12.80 -25.65
CA SER A 142 0.46 -12.17 -25.68
C SER A 142 1.13 -12.12 -24.32
N THR A 143 2.47 -12.11 -24.33
CA THR A 143 3.27 -11.79 -23.15
C THR A 143 3.24 -10.29 -22.88
N LEU A 144 2.72 -9.88 -21.73
CA LEU A 144 2.78 -8.51 -21.22
C LEU A 144 4.01 -8.32 -20.34
N SER A 145 4.87 -7.37 -20.72
CA SER A 145 5.95 -6.87 -19.86
C SER A 145 5.39 -5.99 -18.74
N VAL A 146 5.83 -6.25 -17.51
CA VAL A 146 5.47 -5.45 -16.34
C VAL A 146 6.73 -4.79 -15.76
N ARG A 147 6.69 -3.47 -15.62
CA ARG A 147 7.66 -2.65 -14.90
C ARG A 147 6.99 -2.07 -13.66
N TYR A 148 7.50 -2.47 -12.51
CA TYR A 148 7.06 -1.94 -11.22
C TYR A 148 8.17 -1.04 -10.69
N ALA A 149 7.95 0.28 -10.71
CA ALA A 149 8.93 1.22 -10.17
C ALA A 149 9.10 0.94 -8.67
N GLY A 150 10.35 0.84 -8.21
CA GLY A 150 10.68 0.71 -6.79
C GLY A 150 11.46 1.93 -6.37
N THR A 151 10.77 3.03 -6.03
CA THR A 151 11.41 4.29 -5.63
C THR A 151 12.20 4.11 -4.33
N ILE A 152 11.70 3.24 -3.44
CA ILE A 152 12.48 2.66 -2.34
C ILE A 152 12.36 1.13 -2.46
N PRO A 153 13.34 0.46 -3.08
CA PRO A 153 13.24 -0.96 -3.41
C PRO A 153 13.46 -1.87 -2.21
N HIS A 154 12.64 -2.91 -2.10
CA HIS A 154 12.73 -3.98 -1.10
C HIS A 154 12.57 -5.37 -1.72
N LYS A 155 12.98 -6.40 -0.99
CA LYS A 155 12.68 -7.79 -1.37
C LYS A 155 11.21 -8.10 -1.09
N GLY A 156 10.65 -9.09 -1.79
CA GLY A 156 9.26 -9.44 -1.63
C GLY A 156 8.70 -10.32 -2.73
N SER A 157 7.40 -10.59 -2.60
CA SER A 157 6.63 -11.34 -3.57
C SER A 157 5.65 -10.42 -4.31
N PHE A 158 5.50 -10.66 -5.61
CA PHE A 158 4.52 -10.00 -6.45
C PHE A 158 3.48 -11.02 -6.88
N ARG A 159 2.21 -10.75 -6.61
CA ARG A 159 1.06 -11.56 -7.03
C ARG A 159 0.21 -10.74 -7.99
N LEU A 160 0.10 -11.20 -9.24
CA LEU A 160 -0.63 -10.51 -10.30
C LEU A 160 -1.93 -11.25 -10.56
N TYR A 161 -3.05 -10.55 -10.46
CA TYR A 161 -4.39 -11.04 -10.76
C TYR A 161 -4.95 -10.27 -11.96
N LEU A 162 -5.87 -10.88 -12.69
CA LEU A 162 -6.55 -10.24 -13.80
C LEU A 162 -8.05 -10.38 -13.60
N THR A 163 -8.82 -9.35 -13.90
CA THR A 163 -10.29 -9.46 -14.00
C THR A 163 -10.71 -10.61 -14.93
N LYS A 164 -11.80 -11.31 -14.61
CA LYS A 164 -12.38 -12.43 -15.35
C LYS A 164 -13.08 -11.97 -16.64
N PRO A 165 -13.41 -12.88 -17.59
CA PRO A 165 -14.27 -12.54 -18.72
C PRO A 165 -15.62 -12.03 -18.23
N GLY A 166 -16.17 -11.02 -18.90
CA GLY A 166 -17.44 -10.39 -18.51
C GLY A 166 -17.31 -9.28 -17.46
N TYR A 167 -16.10 -8.92 -17.04
CA TYR A 167 -15.85 -7.76 -16.17
C TYR A 167 -16.51 -6.47 -16.72
N ALA A 168 -17.24 -5.77 -15.86
CA ALA A 168 -17.92 -4.52 -16.17
C ALA A 168 -17.15 -3.34 -15.55
N PRO A 169 -16.44 -2.51 -16.35
CA PRO A 169 -15.70 -1.36 -15.83
C PRO A 169 -16.59 -0.23 -15.28
N SER A 170 -17.90 -0.31 -15.50
CA SER A 170 -18.91 0.58 -14.93
C SER A 170 -19.40 0.15 -13.54
N GLU A 171 -18.91 -0.96 -13.01
CA GLU A 171 -19.21 -1.44 -11.66
C GLU A 171 -17.96 -1.37 -10.76
N PRO A 172 -18.12 -1.19 -9.44
CA PRO A 172 -16.99 -1.24 -8.51
C PRO A 172 -16.26 -2.59 -8.59
N LEU A 173 -14.92 -2.56 -8.65
CA LEU A 173 -14.10 -3.77 -8.72
C LEU A 173 -14.09 -4.51 -7.39
N GLY A 174 -14.48 -5.78 -7.37
CA GLY A 174 -14.40 -6.68 -6.23
C GLY A 174 -13.42 -7.85 -6.42
N TRP A 175 -13.18 -8.60 -5.35
CA TRP A 175 -12.31 -9.79 -5.36
C TRP A 175 -12.84 -10.91 -6.24
N ASP A 176 -14.18 -11.03 -6.35
CA ASP A 176 -14.81 -12.04 -7.19
C ASP A 176 -14.77 -11.68 -8.68
N ASP A 177 -14.45 -10.44 -9.04
CA ASP A 177 -14.15 -10.07 -10.42
C ASP A 177 -12.76 -10.55 -10.84
N LEU A 178 -11.84 -10.78 -9.90
CA LEU A 178 -10.48 -11.24 -10.18
C LEU A 178 -10.40 -12.76 -10.36
N THR A 179 -9.37 -13.23 -11.06
CA THR A 179 -9.01 -14.65 -11.07
C THR A 179 -8.86 -15.19 -9.65
N SER A 180 -9.37 -16.39 -9.37
CA SER A 180 -9.31 -17.01 -8.04
C SER A 180 -7.90 -17.34 -7.56
N LYS A 181 -6.94 -17.37 -8.49
CA LYS A 181 -5.50 -17.47 -8.24
C LYS A 181 -4.79 -16.37 -9.04
N PRO A 182 -3.58 -15.95 -8.63
CA PRO A 182 -2.75 -15.09 -9.46
C PRO A 182 -2.54 -15.71 -10.84
N VAL A 183 -2.58 -14.90 -11.88
CA VAL A 183 -2.16 -15.28 -13.24
C VAL A 183 -0.64 -15.40 -13.34
N ALA A 184 0.10 -14.75 -12.44
CA ALA A 184 1.53 -14.94 -12.24
C ALA A 184 1.95 -14.54 -10.82
N THR A 185 3.01 -15.18 -10.35
CA THR A 185 3.69 -14.85 -9.08
C THR A 185 5.18 -14.74 -9.32
N PHE A 186 5.83 -13.75 -8.69
CA PHE A 186 7.28 -13.55 -8.77
C PHE A 186 7.84 -13.38 -7.38
N GLN A 187 8.91 -14.09 -7.06
CA GLN A 187 9.68 -13.89 -5.84
C GLN A 187 10.97 -13.16 -6.20
N ASP A 188 11.22 -12.01 -5.55
CA ASP A 188 12.43 -11.19 -5.74
C ASP A 188 12.83 -11.00 -7.23
N PRO A 189 11.91 -10.49 -8.08
CA PRO A 189 12.21 -10.27 -9.49
C PRO A 189 13.39 -9.31 -9.68
N ALA A 190 14.06 -9.43 -10.83
CA ALA A 190 15.22 -8.61 -11.15
C ALA A 190 14.88 -7.11 -11.08
N TYR A 191 15.62 -6.38 -10.25
CA TYR A 191 15.51 -4.94 -10.11
C TYR A 191 16.61 -4.25 -10.93
N SER A 192 16.24 -3.54 -11.98
CA SER A 192 17.20 -2.83 -12.84
C SER A 192 16.60 -1.61 -13.54
N GLY A 193 17.34 -0.50 -13.50
CA GLY A 193 16.89 0.77 -14.05
C GLY A 193 15.67 1.34 -13.30
N GLY A 194 15.67 1.25 -11.97
CA GLY A 194 14.62 1.81 -11.12
C GLY A 194 13.33 0.99 -11.02
N SER A 195 13.30 -0.23 -11.58
CA SER A 195 12.09 -1.04 -11.58
C SER A 195 12.37 -2.53 -11.46
N TYR A 196 11.44 -3.23 -10.81
CA TYR A 196 11.30 -4.67 -10.94
C TYR A 196 10.74 -5.02 -12.30
N ARG A 197 11.29 -6.06 -12.92
CA ARG A 197 10.91 -6.51 -14.26
C ARG A 197 10.29 -7.90 -14.20
N MET A 198 9.08 -7.98 -14.70
CA MET A 198 8.27 -9.20 -14.71
C MET A 198 7.61 -9.35 -16.09
N SER A 199 7.15 -10.55 -16.40
CA SER A 199 6.43 -10.84 -17.65
C SER A 199 5.28 -11.80 -17.36
N VAL A 200 4.06 -11.44 -17.75
CA VAL A 200 2.84 -12.21 -17.50
C VAL A 200 2.14 -12.53 -18.82
N GLN A 201 1.62 -13.75 -18.97
CA GLN A 201 0.79 -14.09 -20.13
C GLN A 201 -0.62 -13.53 -19.97
N ILE A 202 -1.13 -12.85 -21.00
CA ILE A 202 -2.54 -12.47 -21.05
C ILE A 202 -3.36 -13.69 -21.48
N PRO A 203 -4.32 -14.17 -20.67
CA PRO A 203 -5.15 -15.30 -21.06
C PRO A 203 -5.90 -15.07 -22.38
N GLU A 204 -6.04 -16.12 -23.20
CA GLU A 204 -6.64 -16.04 -24.55
C GLU A 204 -8.14 -15.71 -24.53
N ASP A 205 -8.82 -16.01 -23.42
CA ASP A 205 -10.25 -15.78 -23.19
C ASP A 205 -10.57 -14.34 -22.73
N ARG A 206 -9.60 -13.42 -22.79
CA ARG A 206 -9.77 -12.01 -22.40
C ARG A 206 -10.03 -11.12 -23.62
N SER A 207 -10.97 -10.20 -23.48
CA SER A 207 -11.26 -9.18 -24.50
C SER A 207 -11.96 -7.98 -23.89
N GLY A 208 -11.72 -6.78 -24.44
CA GLY A 208 -12.29 -5.54 -23.93
C GLY A 208 -11.50 -4.97 -22.75
N ARG A 209 -12.20 -4.26 -21.85
CA ARG A 209 -11.60 -3.63 -20.68
C ARG A 209 -11.29 -4.67 -19.62
N HIS A 210 -10.13 -4.57 -19.01
CA HIS A 210 -9.70 -5.42 -17.90
C HIS A 210 -8.82 -4.63 -16.94
N VAL A 211 -8.71 -5.09 -15.70
CA VAL A 211 -7.76 -4.57 -14.70
C VAL A 211 -6.76 -5.65 -14.34
N LEU A 212 -5.47 -5.32 -14.46
CA LEU A 212 -4.37 -6.07 -13.86
C LEU A 212 -4.18 -5.55 -12.43
N TYR A 213 -4.51 -6.39 -11.45
CA TYR A 213 -4.37 -6.07 -10.04
C TYR A 213 -3.09 -6.68 -9.50
N ILE A 214 -2.22 -5.85 -8.93
CA ILE A 214 -0.89 -6.25 -8.47
C ILE A 214 -0.81 -6.06 -6.96
N VAL A 215 -0.39 -7.11 -6.26
CA VAL A 215 -0.06 -7.08 -4.84
C VAL A 215 1.44 -7.28 -4.69
N TRP A 216 2.14 -6.30 -4.10
CA TRP A 216 3.54 -6.44 -3.70
C TRP A 216 3.63 -6.53 -2.19
N GLU A 217 3.96 -7.73 -1.70
CA GLU A 217 4.15 -8.00 -0.28
C GLU A 217 5.65 -8.06 0.01
N THR A 218 6.13 -7.12 0.82
CA THR A 218 7.57 -7.01 1.11
C THR A 218 7.99 -8.04 2.15
N SER A 219 9.20 -8.57 2.01
CA SER A 219 9.77 -9.51 3.00
C SER A 219 10.72 -8.82 3.99
N SER A 220 11.17 -7.60 3.70
CA SER A 220 12.06 -6.81 4.56
C SER A 220 11.35 -5.75 5.41
N THR A 221 10.05 -5.54 5.19
CA THR A 221 9.17 -4.64 5.96
C THR A 221 7.80 -5.31 6.11
N PRO A 222 6.92 -4.87 7.04
CA PRO A 222 5.59 -5.46 7.18
C PRO A 222 4.60 -4.98 6.10
N ASP A 223 5.06 -4.36 5.01
CA ASP A 223 4.22 -3.60 4.10
C ASP A 223 3.67 -4.45 2.96
N THR A 224 2.48 -4.08 2.50
CA THR A 224 1.88 -4.58 1.28
C THR A 224 1.36 -3.41 0.44
N TYR A 225 1.67 -3.43 -0.84
CA TYR A 225 1.27 -2.42 -1.81
C TYR A 225 0.25 -3.01 -2.78
N TYR A 226 -0.77 -2.22 -3.09
CA TYR A 226 -1.83 -2.59 -4.02
C TYR A 226 -1.83 -1.65 -5.21
N SER A 227 -2.15 -2.18 -6.39
CA SER A 227 -2.18 -1.37 -7.61
C SER A 227 -3.16 -1.93 -8.63
N CYS A 228 -3.93 -1.05 -9.27
CA CYS A 228 -4.76 -1.37 -10.43
C CYS A 228 -4.13 -0.75 -11.68
N SER A 229 -3.84 -1.55 -12.71
CA SER A 229 -3.47 -1.05 -14.04
C SER A 229 -4.53 -1.46 -15.05
N ASP A 230 -5.13 -0.48 -15.74
CA ASP A 230 -6.19 -0.73 -16.71
C ASP A 230 -5.62 -1.18 -18.07
N LEU A 231 -6.30 -2.14 -18.68
CA LEU A 231 -5.94 -2.74 -19.96
C LEU A 231 -7.10 -2.65 -20.95
N VAL A 232 -6.76 -2.59 -22.24
CA VAL A 232 -7.68 -2.89 -23.34
C VAL A 232 -7.13 -4.11 -24.06
N VAL A 233 -7.76 -5.25 -23.87
CA VAL A 233 -7.36 -6.52 -24.47
C VAL A 233 -8.07 -6.68 -25.82
N LYS A 234 -7.29 -6.71 -26.90
CA LYS A 234 -7.79 -7.09 -28.22
C LYS A 234 -7.91 -8.62 -28.27
N ALA A 235 -9.08 -9.11 -28.69
CA ALA A 235 -9.28 -10.54 -28.93
C ALA A 235 -8.23 -11.08 -29.91
N PRO A 236 -7.87 -12.37 -29.84
CA PRO A 236 -6.94 -12.98 -30.78
C PRO A 236 -7.45 -12.73 -32.20
N ALA A 237 -6.55 -12.42 -33.14
CA ALA A 237 -6.95 -12.44 -34.54
C ALA A 237 -7.43 -13.86 -34.83
N ALA A 238 -8.71 -14.02 -35.22
CA ALA A 238 -9.19 -15.30 -35.71
C ALA A 238 -8.25 -15.72 -36.84
N VAL A 239 -7.53 -16.83 -36.65
CA VAL A 239 -6.82 -17.45 -37.76
C VAL A 239 -7.91 -17.79 -38.75
N ALA A 240 -7.95 -17.07 -39.88
CA ALA A 240 -8.82 -17.42 -40.97
C ALA A 240 -8.43 -18.84 -41.39
N THR A 241 -9.18 -19.84 -40.91
CA THR A 241 -9.15 -21.17 -41.50
C THR A 241 -9.54 -20.97 -42.94
N LYS A 242 -8.54 -21.05 -43.83
CA LYS A 242 -8.73 -21.19 -45.27
C LYS A 242 -9.84 -22.24 -45.47
N PRO A 243 -10.90 -21.96 -46.26
CA PRO A 243 -11.90 -22.97 -46.54
C PRO A 243 -11.19 -24.23 -47.06
N SER A 244 -11.32 -25.32 -46.31
CA SER A 244 -10.97 -26.64 -46.85
C SER A 244 -11.84 -26.86 -48.08
N PRO A 245 -11.30 -27.36 -49.21
CA PRO A 245 -12.11 -27.56 -50.41
C PRO A 245 -13.23 -28.55 -50.08
N THR A 246 -14.46 -28.05 -50.16
CA THR A 246 -15.67 -28.86 -50.08
C THR A 246 -15.60 -29.95 -51.13
N VAL A 247 -15.40 -31.20 -50.71
CA VAL A 247 -15.64 -32.35 -51.58
C VAL A 247 -17.14 -32.41 -51.80
N THR A 248 -17.55 -32.04 -53.02
CA THR A 248 -18.93 -32.10 -53.51
C THR A 248 -19.44 -33.53 -53.45
N ARG A 249 -20.18 -33.89 -52.40
CA ARG A 249 -20.95 -35.14 -52.37
C ARG A 249 -22.30 -34.90 -53.05
N LYS A 250 -22.47 -35.59 -54.19
CA LYS A 250 -23.67 -35.72 -55.03
C LYS A 250 -24.97 -35.83 -54.22
N PRO A 251 -26.07 -35.14 -54.60
CA PRO A 251 -27.33 -35.18 -53.87
C PRO A 251 -28.08 -36.50 -54.13
N ALA A 252 -28.48 -37.18 -53.05
CA ALA A 252 -29.44 -38.28 -53.10
C ALA A 252 -30.84 -37.75 -52.73
N ARG A 253 -31.83 -38.28 -53.45
CA ARG A 253 -33.21 -37.79 -53.60
C ARG A 253 -34.01 -37.69 -52.30
N SER A 254 -34.87 -36.67 -52.29
CA SER A 254 -36.05 -36.50 -51.44
C SER A 254 -37.09 -37.61 -51.65
N PRO A 255 -37.90 -37.89 -50.63
CA PRO A 255 -39.34 -37.71 -50.79
C PRO A 255 -39.99 -36.90 -49.65
N SER A 256 -41.17 -36.36 -49.95
CA SER A 256 -42.07 -35.51 -49.15
C SER A 256 -43.52 -36.02 -49.38
N PRO A 257 -44.59 -35.62 -48.67
CA PRO A 257 -44.80 -35.30 -47.23
C PRO A 257 -46.05 -35.99 -46.60
N ALA A 258 -46.33 -35.64 -45.32
CA ALA A 258 -47.64 -35.48 -44.61
C ALA A 258 -48.00 -36.48 -43.48
N PRO A 259 -48.88 -36.13 -42.49
CA PRO A 259 -49.19 -34.83 -41.86
C PRO A 259 -49.30 -34.84 -40.30
N SER A 260 -49.30 -33.62 -39.72
CA SER A 260 -50.01 -33.13 -38.51
C SER A 260 -49.90 -33.84 -37.14
N SER A 261 -49.51 -33.10 -36.09
CA SER A 261 -50.44 -32.63 -35.03
C SER A 261 -49.75 -31.88 -33.86
N ALA A 262 -50.42 -30.81 -33.44
CA ALA A 262 -50.51 -30.20 -32.09
C ALA A 262 -49.30 -29.51 -31.42
N ALA A 263 -49.50 -28.22 -31.18
CA ALA A 263 -48.80 -27.37 -30.20
C ALA A 263 -49.23 -27.69 -28.75
N PRO A 264 -48.45 -27.22 -27.75
CA PRO A 264 -49.04 -26.28 -26.79
C PRO A 264 -48.15 -25.08 -26.39
N LYS A 265 -48.85 -24.08 -25.84
CA LYS A 265 -48.46 -22.72 -25.43
C LYS A 265 -47.44 -22.61 -24.28
N PRO A 266 -46.89 -21.40 -24.02
CA PRO A 266 -45.79 -21.16 -23.07
C PRO A 266 -46.27 -21.11 -21.61
N ALA A 267 -45.52 -21.72 -20.70
CA ALA A 267 -45.72 -21.60 -19.26
C ALA A 267 -45.00 -20.35 -18.72
N THR A 268 -45.78 -19.45 -18.14
CA THR A 268 -45.38 -18.28 -17.35
C THR A 268 -44.74 -18.73 -16.02
N ILE A 269 -43.47 -18.40 -15.79
CA ILE A 269 -42.86 -18.54 -14.45
C ILE A 269 -43.00 -17.20 -13.73
N LYS A 270 -43.90 -17.16 -12.73
CA LYS A 270 -43.97 -16.09 -11.73
C LYS A 270 -42.70 -16.10 -10.88
N ARG A 271 -41.93 -15.02 -10.94
CA ARG A 271 -40.83 -14.72 -10.02
C ARG A 271 -41.39 -14.06 -8.77
N THR A 272 -41.47 -14.81 -7.67
CA THR A 272 -41.72 -14.29 -6.32
C THR A 272 -40.45 -13.63 -5.78
N SER A 273 -40.58 -12.36 -5.40
CA SER A 273 -39.56 -11.53 -4.75
C SER A 273 -39.71 -11.65 -3.23
N PRO A 274 -38.61 -11.75 -2.46
CA PRO A 274 -38.61 -11.32 -1.05
C PRO A 274 -38.02 -9.91 -0.93
N ALA A 275 -38.66 -9.09 -0.10
CA ALA A 275 -38.22 -7.76 0.31
C ALA A 275 -37.03 -7.82 1.30
N PRO A 276 -36.24 -6.74 1.46
CA PRO A 276 -34.96 -6.79 2.17
C PRO A 276 -35.13 -6.76 3.69
N ALA A 277 -34.45 -7.68 4.37
CA ALA A 277 -34.24 -7.62 5.81
C ALA A 277 -33.18 -6.55 6.14
N ARG A 278 -33.58 -5.67 7.06
CA ARG A 278 -32.80 -4.56 7.60
C ARG A 278 -31.82 -5.12 8.64
N THR A 279 -30.54 -5.19 8.32
CA THR A 279 -29.50 -5.60 9.28
C THR A 279 -28.70 -4.37 9.71
N THR A 280 -28.65 -4.21 11.03
CA THR A 280 -27.98 -3.18 11.81
C THR A 280 -26.47 -3.11 11.52
N SER A 281 -25.99 -1.91 11.26
CA SER A 281 -24.60 -1.53 11.09
C SER A 281 -23.76 -1.79 12.35
N GLN A 282 -22.74 -2.63 12.22
CA GLN A 282 -21.65 -2.78 13.19
C GLN A 282 -20.44 -1.95 12.71
N PRO A 283 -19.72 -1.21 13.58
CA PRO A 283 -18.61 -0.37 13.15
C PRO A 283 -17.42 -1.23 12.71
N ALA A 284 -16.81 -0.87 11.57
CA ALA A 284 -15.58 -1.46 11.08
C ALA A 284 -14.39 -1.16 12.02
N PRO A 285 -13.40 -2.06 12.14
CA PRO A 285 -12.17 -1.79 12.87
C PRO A 285 -11.37 -0.66 12.20
N GLN A 286 -10.90 0.30 12.98
CA GLN A 286 -10.04 1.38 12.50
C GLN A 286 -8.70 0.80 12.01
N LEU A 287 -8.44 0.97 10.71
CA LEU A 287 -7.10 0.86 10.14
C LEU A 287 -6.35 2.14 10.49
N ASP A 288 -5.17 2.04 11.13
CA ASP A 288 -4.31 3.18 11.42
C ASP A 288 -3.68 3.69 10.11
N PRO A 289 -4.15 4.81 9.52
CA PRO A 289 -3.52 5.39 8.36
C PRO A 289 -2.32 6.19 8.87
N VAL A 290 -1.11 5.88 8.40
CA VAL A 290 0.01 6.80 8.62
C VAL A 290 -0.25 8.01 7.73
N ALA A 291 -0.45 9.16 8.37
CA ALA A 291 -0.76 10.44 7.72
C ALA A 291 0.23 10.75 6.59
N ALA A 292 -0.28 11.38 5.52
CA ALA A 292 0.56 11.93 4.47
C ALA A 292 1.50 12.97 5.09
N GLU A 293 2.81 12.74 5.02
CA GLU A 293 3.81 13.72 5.45
C GLU A 293 3.72 14.97 4.58
N SER A 294 3.67 16.12 5.24
CA SER A 294 3.58 17.42 4.60
C SER A 294 4.93 17.79 3.97
N THR A 295 4.90 18.63 2.94
CA THR A 295 6.13 19.07 2.23
C THR A 295 7.11 19.85 3.13
N ASP A 296 6.65 20.37 4.27
CA ASP A 296 7.49 21.09 5.24
C ASP A 296 8.41 20.14 6.04
N ASP A 297 7.96 18.91 6.31
CA ASP A 297 8.75 17.93 7.08
C ASP A 297 9.99 17.45 6.29
N ARG A 298 9.90 17.41 4.96
CA ARG A 298 11.04 17.08 4.07
C ARG A 298 12.12 18.16 4.09
N ALA A 299 11.73 19.44 4.24
CA ALA A 299 12.69 20.54 4.34
C ALA A 299 13.39 20.55 5.72
N GLN A 300 12.66 20.21 6.78
CA GLN A 300 13.24 20.12 8.13
C GLN A 300 14.21 18.93 8.26
N LEU A 301 13.87 17.77 7.72
CA LEU A 301 14.75 16.58 7.70
C LEU A 301 16.04 16.80 6.90
N GLY A 302 15.99 17.56 5.79
CA GLY A 302 17.17 17.88 4.98
C GLY A 302 18.22 18.72 5.73
N HIS A 303 17.80 19.64 6.60
CA HIS A 303 18.72 20.50 7.35
C HIS A 303 19.47 19.74 8.46
N TRP A 304 18.85 18.73 9.08
CA TRP A 304 19.48 17.93 10.13
C TRP A 304 20.52 16.95 9.61
N ILE A 305 20.34 16.42 8.40
CA ILE A 305 21.33 15.53 7.75
C ILE A 305 22.62 16.30 7.42
N ILE A 306 22.51 17.55 6.95
CA ILE A 306 23.67 18.40 6.65
C ILE A 306 24.39 18.81 7.94
N ALA A 307 23.65 19.16 9.00
CA ALA A 307 24.23 19.51 10.30
C ALA A 307 24.98 18.33 10.95
N GLY A 308 24.44 17.10 10.85
CA GLY A 308 25.09 15.90 11.38
C GLY A 308 26.41 15.55 10.70
N ALA A 309 26.49 15.75 9.37
CA ALA A 309 27.72 15.49 8.61
C ALA A 309 28.86 16.47 8.98
N LEU A 310 28.54 17.73 9.29
CA LEU A 310 29.54 18.73 9.67
C LEU A 310 30.12 18.49 11.08
N VAL A 311 29.32 17.97 12.01
CA VAL A 311 29.78 17.65 13.37
C VAL A 311 30.73 16.44 13.38
N ALA A 312 30.49 15.42 12.55
CA ALA A 312 31.35 14.24 12.45
C ALA A 312 32.76 14.57 11.90
N ILE A 313 32.85 15.49 10.92
CA ILE A 313 34.13 15.91 10.33
C ILE A 313 34.97 16.72 11.33
N ALA A 314 34.34 17.59 12.12
CA ALA A 314 35.03 18.35 13.17
C ALA A 314 35.55 17.44 14.31
N GLY A 315 34.78 16.41 14.69
CA GLY A 315 35.19 15.44 15.72
C GLY A 315 36.39 14.58 15.32
N ALA A 316 36.42 14.08 14.09
CA ALA A 316 37.54 13.27 13.59
C ALA A 316 38.82 14.11 13.40
N GLY A 317 38.70 15.37 12.94
CA GLY A 317 39.84 16.29 12.80
C GLY A 317 40.46 16.69 14.14
N GLY A 318 39.64 16.95 15.17
CA GLY A 318 40.10 17.30 16.50
C GLY A 318 40.87 16.18 17.21
N ALA A 319 40.41 14.94 17.08
CA ALA A 319 41.08 13.77 17.68
C ALA A 319 42.45 13.49 17.05
N ALA A 320 42.59 13.68 15.74
CA ALA A 320 43.86 13.48 15.03
C ALA A 320 44.92 14.55 15.40
N LEU A 321 44.49 15.80 15.63
CA LEU A 321 45.40 16.90 15.99
C LEU A 321 45.91 16.74 17.44
N LEU A 322 45.02 16.37 18.38
CA LEU A 322 45.38 16.06 19.77
C LEU A 322 46.33 14.84 19.88
N GLY A 323 46.14 13.84 19.02
CA GLY A 323 47.04 12.67 18.97
C GLY A 323 48.46 13.00 18.49
N ARG A 324 48.63 14.02 17.62
CA ARG A 324 49.94 14.46 17.13
C ARG A 324 50.68 15.38 18.10
N LEU A 325 49.96 16.23 18.82
CA LEU A 325 50.54 17.11 19.84
C LEU A 325 51.03 16.35 21.08
N ARG A 326 50.49 15.16 21.34
CA ARG A 326 50.88 14.30 22.47
C ARG A 326 52.07 13.38 22.19
N ARG A 327 52.58 13.37 20.94
CA ARG A 327 53.74 12.57 20.48
C ARG A 327 54.99 13.41 20.22
N ARG A 328 54.96 14.71 20.51
CA ARG A 328 56.13 15.59 20.58
C ARG A 328 56.39 15.94 22.04
#